data_AF-A0A8S3R8Z6-F1
#
_entry.id   AF-A0A8S3R8Z6-F1
#
_cell.length_a   1.000
_cell.length_b   1.000
_cell.length_c   1.000
_cell.angle_alpha   90.00
_cell.angle_beta   90.00
_cell.angle_gamma   90.00
#
_symmetry.space_group_name_H-M   'P 1'
#
loop_
_entity.id
_entity.type
_entity.pdbx_description
1 polymer ?
#
loop_
_entity_poly.entity_id
_entity_poly.type
_entity_poly.pdbx_seq_one_letter_code
_entity_poly.pdbx_strand_id
1 'polypeptide(L)'
;MLGVDKEDSIFSKEKKKRCAYRKIPSMLNQLSKHKLDKAHNSFILALDGDVDFKPEAVQKLIDKMKKNSKVGAVCGRIHPIGSGPVVWYQQFEYAVGHWLQKASEHVFGCVLCCPGAFSLFRATALMDDNVLSMYITPPSEARHFIQFEQGEDRWLCTLMLQQGWKIDYAASADAKTFAPQTFQEFFVQRRRWAPSTLANIIDLLSSWRVTTKVNDNISTLFVLYQFILLSSSLLGIGTVTLMITGSFNAVLKITMFESFVVAVIPVVVYAFICMKCSNDRQILGAGLLSTVYTLVMVIVTVGLFVNLATEQSYSPNLIFVVEILFIFVFAGIAHPKELMCLVHGLLYYLMVPSTFIILTVYYICNIHIVSWGTREKKTEEDIIDETEPGKSTNSRTPILIRCLQNLGVLALMKEVRGFIQQLLGAKFEQQTDDNKTSSSNLPPMGATSVPRKETRSQEVRQNPDAWQSKEYFGLKGKGIIKEDEIEFWQELLPVYLIPINEDKQKKRKFKKN
;
A
#
# COMPACT_ATOMS: atom_id res chain seq x y z
N MET A 1 -64.38 1.01 16.80
CA MET A 1 -63.09 0.39 17.21
C MET A 1 -62.31 0.09 15.95
N LEU A 2 -61.47 1.05 15.55
CA LEU A 2 -60.55 0.94 14.43
C LEU A 2 -59.15 0.69 14.98
N GLY A 3 -58.42 -0.21 14.34
CA GLY A 3 -56.98 -0.10 14.18
C GLY A 3 -56.13 -0.88 15.18
N VAL A 4 -55.74 -2.09 14.81
CA VAL A 4 -54.37 -2.63 14.74
C VAL A 4 -54.45 -3.75 13.68
N ASP A 5 -53.44 -3.94 12.82
CA ASP A 5 -53.17 -5.17 11.99
C ASP A 5 -52.68 -4.91 10.56
N LYS A 6 -52.32 -3.68 10.16
CA LYS A 6 -51.70 -3.44 8.84
C LYS A 6 -50.20 -3.14 8.83
N GLU A 7 -49.59 -2.71 9.94
CA GLU A 7 -48.16 -2.37 9.98
C GLU A 7 -47.23 -3.58 10.16
N ASP A 8 -47.62 -4.61 10.92
CA ASP A 8 -46.77 -5.78 11.17
C ASP A 8 -46.57 -6.68 9.92
N SER A 9 -47.50 -6.64 8.96
CA SER A 9 -47.38 -7.44 7.73
C SER A 9 -46.39 -6.86 6.72
N ILE A 10 -46.16 -5.53 6.76
CA ILE A 10 -45.28 -4.83 5.83
C ILE A 10 -43.83 -4.93 6.31
N PHE A 11 -43.58 -4.73 7.62
CA PHE A 11 -42.25 -4.93 8.21
C PHE A 11 -41.78 -6.39 8.15
N SER A 12 -42.69 -7.37 8.32
CA SER A 12 -42.43 -8.80 8.15
C SER A 12 -42.08 -9.18 6.71
N LYS A 13 -42.80 -8.61 5.72
CA LYS A 13 -42.54 -8.84 4.29
C LYS A 13 -41.27 -8.14 3.81
N GLU A 14 -40.91 -6.97 4.32
CA GLU A 14 -39.62 -6.33 4.02
C GLU A 14 -38.44 -7.08 4.64
N LYS A 15 -38.55 -7.57 5.88
CA LYS A 15 -37.53 -8.45 6.50
C LYS A 15 -37.39 -9.77 5.73
N LYS A 16 -38.50 -10.39 5.30
CA LYS A 16 -38.48 -11.60 4.46
C LYS A 16 -37.94 -11.33 3.06
N LYS A 17 -38.23 -10.19 2.42
CA LYS A 17 -37.66 -9.81 1.12
C LYS A 17 -36.15 -9.50 1.21
N ARG A 18 -35.67 -8.92 2.32
CA ARG A 18 -34.23 -8.72 2.57
C ARG A 18 -33.51 -10.02 2.96
N CYS A 19 -34.15 -10.91 3.71
CA CYS A 19 -33.62 -12.25 4.01
C CYS A 19 -33.68 -13.23 2.83
N ALA A 20 -34.57 -13.03 1.85
CA ALA A 20 -34.71 -13.92 0.70
C ALA A 20 -33.53 -13.86 -0.28
N TYR A 21 -32.68 -12.84 -0.19
CA TYR A 21 -31.55 -12.66 -1.11
C TYR A 21 -30.25 -13.35 -0.66
N ARG A 22 -30.17 -13.75 0.61
CA ARG A 22 -29.08 -14.61 1.08
C ARG A 22 -29.58 -16.04 1.11
N LYS A 23 -29.56 -16.71 -0.04
CA LYS A 23 -29.49 -18.18 0.00
C LYS A 23 -28.25 -18.48 0.82
N ILE A 24 -28.44 -19.08 1.99
CA ILE A 24 -27.31 -19.69 2.70
C ILE A 24 -26.62 -20.58 1.66
N PRO A 25 -25.28 -20.50 1.51
CA PRO A 25 -24.53 -21.30 0.55
C PRO A 25 -25.00 -22.75 0.56
N SER A 26 -25.16 -23.33 -0.62
CA SER A 26 -25.59 -24.71 -0.83
C SER A 26 -24.83 -25.68 0.06
N MET A 27 -23.52 -25.46 0.23
CA MET A 27 -22.65 -26.29 1.06
C MET A 27 -22.86 -26.05 2.56
N LEU A 28 -23.08 -24.81 3.00
CA LEU A 28 -23.35 -24.49 4.40
C LEU A 28 -24.71 -25.05 4.88
N ASN A 29 -25.69 -25.21 3.97
CA ASN A 29 -26.98 -25.84 4.30
C ASN A 29 -26.87 -27.35 4.57
N GLN A 30 -25.79 -28.00 4.13
CA GLN A 30 -25.56 -29.43 4.38
C GLN A 30 -24.94 -29.70 5.76
N LEU A 31 -24.41 -28.65 6.41
CA LEU A 31 -23.86 -28.76 7.75
C LEU A 31 -24.98 -28.84 8.79
N SER A 32 -24.77 -29.65 9.83
CA SER A 32 -25.63 -29.60 11.00
C SER A 32 -25.57 -28.20 11.63
N LYS A 33 -26.64 -27.77 12.29
CA LYS A 33 -26.70 -26.46 12.96
C LYS A 33 -25.50 -26.25 13.90
N HIS A 34 -25.12 -27.28 14.66
CA HIS A 34 -23.95 -27.24 15.53
C HIS A 34 -22.64 -26.99 14.75
N LYS A 35 -22.42 -27.68 13.63
CA LYS A 35 -21.23 -27.48 12.78
C LYS A 35 -21.21 -26.07 12.17
N LEU A 36 -22.37 -25.56 11.75
CA LEU A 36 -22.51 -24.21 11.22
C LEU A 36 -22.21 -23.14 12.29
N ASP A 37 -22.74 -23.31 13.50
CA ASP A 37 -22.48 -22.39 14.62
C ASP A 37 -21.00 -22.42 15.04
N LYS A 38 -20.37 -23.61 15.05
CA LYS A 38 -18.92 -23.75 15.28
C LYS A 38 -18.13 -23.00 14.21
N ALA A 39 -18.40 -23.26 12.92
CA ALA A 39 -17.74 -22.55 11.82
C ALA A 39 -17.99 -21.03 11.86
N HIS A 40 -19.18 -20.58 12.25
CA HIS A 40 -19.49 -19.15 12.31
C HIS A 40 -18.68 -18.42 13.38
N ASN A 41 -18.31 -19.13 14.46
CA ASN A 41 -17.51 -18.62 15.56
C ASN A 41 -16.02 -19.02 15.47
N SER A 42 -15.61 -19.68 14.38
CA SER A 42 -14.21 -19.96 14.07
C SER A 42 -13.63 -18.85 13.20
N PHE A 43 -12.43 -18.40 13.56
CA PHE A 43 -11.72 -17.34 12.88
C PHE A 43 -10.31 -17.78 12.49
N ILE A 44 -9.85 -17.36 11.31
CA ILE A 44 -8.53 -17.64 10.78
C ILE A 44 -7.75 -16.33 10.71
N LEU A 45 -6.63 -16.26 11.42
CA LEU A 45 -5.74 -15.10 11.41
C LEU A 45 -4.66 -15.31 10.35
N ALA A 46 -4.64 -14.45 9.33
CA ALA A 46 -3.58 -14.37 8.34
C ALA A 46 -2.51 -13.36 8.79
N LEU A 47 -1.26 -13.77 8.71
CA LEU A 47 -0.08 -13.00 9.13
C LEU A 47 1.05 -13.18 8.11
N ASP A 48 1.72 -12.08 7.79
CA ASP A 48 3.02 -12.14 7.13
C ASP A 48 4.13 -12.43 8.17
N GLY A 49 5.21 -13.08 7.73
CA GLY A 49 6.28 -13.56 8.62
C GLY A 49 7.11 -12.45 9.30
N ASP A 50 6.98 -11.21 8.83
CA ASP A 50 7.70 -10.03 9.30
C ASP A 50 6.79 -9.06 10.09
N VAL A 51 5.62 -9.52 10.52
CA VAL A 51 4.62 -8.69 11.20
C VAL A 51 4.76 -8.79 12.72
N ASP A 52 4.88 -7.63 13.36
CA ASP A 52 4.89 -7.47 14.82
C ASP A 52 3.57 -6.86 15.29
N PHE A 53 2.84 -7.56 16.15
CA PHE A 53 1.56 -7.13 16.67
C PHE A 53 1.42 -7.47 18.16
N LYS A 54 0.55 -6.73 18.84
CA LYS A 54 0.22 -7.00 20.24
C LYS A 54 -1.04 -7.88 20.36
N PRO A 55 -1.14 -8.75 21.38
CA PRO A 55 -2.33 -9.58 21.59
C PRO A 55 -3.64 -8.77 21.67
N GLU A 56 -3.62 -7.57 22.23
CA GLU A 56 -4.80 -6.70 22.29
C GLU A 56 -5.28 -6.25 20.91
N ALA A 57 -4.40 -6.22 19.89
CA ALA A 57 -4.79 -5.92 18.52
C ALA A 57 -5.68 -7.04 17.94
N VAL A 58 -5.32 -8.30 18.19
CA VAL A 58 -6.14 -9.45 17.77
C VAL A 58 -7.48 -9.47 18.52
N GLN A 59 -7.51 -9.11 19.80
CA GLN A 59 -8.77 -8.95 20.54
C GLN A 59 -9.71 -7.95 19.86
N LYS A 60 -9.19 -6.79 19.42
CA LYS A 60 -9.99 -5.78 18.72
C LYS A 60 -10.53 -6.28 17.39
N LEU A 61 -9.78 -7.12 16.66
CA LEU A 61 -10.28 -7.78 15.45
C LEU A 61 -11.43 -8.75 15.80
N ILE A 62 -11.26 -9.59 16.81
CA ILE A 62 -12.30 -10.51 17.27
C ILE A 62 -13.55 -9.76 17.72
N ASP A 63 -13.41 -8.66 18.45
CA ASP A 63 -14.54 -7.85 18.93
C ASP A 63 -15.36 -7.27 17.77
N LYS A 64 -14.69 -6.83 16.69
CA LYS A 64 -15.35 -6.41 15.45
C LYS A 64 -16.12 -7.55 14.81
N MET A 65 -15.52 -8.73 14.73
CA MET A 65 -16.18 -9.94 14.20
C MET A 65 -17.39 -10.34 15.04
N LYS A 66 -17.31 -10.26 16.38
CA LYS A 66 -18.42 -10.58 17.29
C LYS A 66 -19.56 -9.57 17.20
N LYS A 67 -19.25 -8.28 17.03
CA LYS A 67 -20.25 -7.20 16.99
C LYS A 67 -21.17 -7.29 15.76
N ASN A 68 -20.70 -7.83 14.65
CA ASN A 68 -21.48 -7.92 13.43
C ASN A 68 -21.25 -9.26 12.71
N SER A 69 -22.27 -10.13 12.72
CA SER A 69 -22.24 -11.45 12.10
C SER A 69 -22.14 -11.42 10.56
N LYS A 70 -22.43 -10.28 9.92
CA LYS A 70 -22.21 -10.09 8.47
C LYS A 70 -20.74 -9.79 8.13
N VAL A 71 -19.89 -9.49 9.10
CA VAL A 71 -18.45 -9.27 8.86
C VAL A 71 -17.80 -10.63 8.58
N GLY A 72 -17.35 -10.79 7.35
CA GLY A 72 -16.62 -11.97 6.89
C GLY A 72 -15.12 -11.84 7.10
N ALA A 73 -14.57 -10.62 7.07
CA ALA A 73 -13.17 -10.36 7.34
C ALA A 73 -12.96 -8.99 7.98
N VAL A 74 -11.91 -8.85 8.79
CA VAL A 74 -11.47 -7.57 9.35
C VAL A 74 -9.96 -7.45 9.29
N CYS A 75 -9.46 -6.32 8.80
CA CYS A 75 -8.03 -6.00 8.84
C CYS A 75 -7.72 -4.97 9.92
N GLY A 76 -6.54 -5.10 10.51
CA GLY A 76 -6.00 -4.09 11.39
C GLY A 76 -5.27 -2.97 10.63
N ARG A 77 -4.74 -2.03 11.40
CA ARG A 77 -3.94 -0.92 10.91
C ARG A 77 -2.48 -1.31 10.85
N ILE A 78 -1.86 -1.15 9.68
CA ILE A 78 -0.45 -1.49 9.45
C ILE A 78 0.43 -0.24 9.53
N HIS A 79 1.51 -0.32 10.29
CA HIS A 79 2.53 0.71 10.41
C HIS A 79 3.83 0.24 9.76
N PRO A 80 4.28 0.85 8.65
CA PRO A 80 5.53 0.47 8.03
C PRO A 80 6.71 0.91 8.91
N ILE A 81 7.60 -0.04 9.19
CA ILE A 81 8.85 0.17 9.92
C ILE A 81 10.05 -0.23 9.05
N GLY A 82 11.23 0.26 9.42
CA GLY A 82 12.47 0.07 8.68
C GLY A 82 13.32 1.34 8.68
N SER A 83 14.32 1.39 7.81
CA SER A 83 15.23 2.53 7.70
C SER A 83 15.34 3.05 6.28
N GLY A 84 15.57 4.36 6.15
CA GLY A 84 15.88 5.02 4.90
C GLY A 84 14.69 5.73 4.22
N PRO A 85 14.97 6.49 3.15
CA PRO A 85 13.99 7.38 2.51
C PRO A 85 12.78 6.65 1.93
N VAL A 86 12.98 5.44 1.39
CA VAL A 86 11.88 4.63 0.83
C VAL A 86 10.87 4.24 1.91
N VAL A 87 11.33 3.99 3.14
CA VAL A 87 10.45 3.72 4.28
C VAL A 87 9.72 4.99 4.73
N TRP A 88 10.40 6.14 4.76
CA TRP A 88 9.79 7.43 5.08
C TRP A 88 8.64 7.79 4.11
N TYR A 89 8.86 7.59 2.81
CA TYR A 89 7.81 7.73 1.80
C TYR A 89 6.60 6.86 2.15
N GLN A 90 6.83 5.57 2.45
CA GLN A 90 5.77 4.61 2.77
C GLN A 90 5.07 4.94 4.09
N GLN A 91 5.78 5.47 5.08
CA GLN A 91 5.19 5.94 6.35
C GLN A 91 4.18 7.06 6.12
N PHE A 92 4.51 8.05 5.28
CA PHE A 92 3.55 9.09 4.93
C PHE A 92 2.39 8.53 4.10
N GLU A 93 2.68 7.72 3.08
CA GLU A 93 1.67 7.15 2.20
C GLU A 93 0.66 6.28 2.97
N TYR A 94 1.13 5.39 3.84
CA TYR A 94 0.26 4.56 4.68
C TYR A 94 -0.54 5.42 5.65
N ALA A 95 0.07 6.46 6.23
CA ALA A 95 -0.63 7.36 7.13
C ALA A 95 -1.81 8.06 6.41
N VAL A 96 -1.55 8.70 5.27
CA VAL A 96 -2.60 9.36 4.45
C VAL A 96 -3.66 8.36 3.99
N GLY A 97 -3.26 7.17 3.55
CA GLY A 97 -4.18 6.11 3.15
C GLY A 97 -5.11 5.67 4.29
N HIS A 98 -4.59 5.58 5.52
CA HIS A 98 -5.40 5.26 6.69
C HIS A 98 -6.28 6.42 7.14
N TRP A 99 -5.77 7.66 7.15
CA TRP A 99 -6.50 8.83 7.61
C TRP A 99 -7.67 9.19 6.68
N LEU A 100 -7.49 9.02 5.37
CA LEU A 100 -8.45 9.47 4.36
C LEU A 100 -9.17 8.31 3.69
N GLN A 101 -8.46 7.48 2.93
CA GLN A 101 -9.09 6.49 2.06
C GLN A 101 -9.77 5.37 2.83
N LYS A 102 -9.03 4.68 3.73
CA LYS A 102 -9.58 3.58 4.54
C LYS A 102 -10.68 4.05 5.49
N ALA A 103 -10.52 5.25 6.06
CA ALA A 103 -11.55 5.87 6.89
C ALA A 103 -12.83 6.13 6.08
N SER A 104 -12.71 6.71 4.88
CA SER A 104 -13.84 6.97 3.99
C SER A 104 -14.52 5.67 3.55
N GLU A 105 -13.76 4.67 3.11
CA GLU A 105 -14.28 3.33 2.76
C GLU A 105 -15.06 2.70 3.92
N HIS A 106 -14.50 2.77 5.14
CA HIS A 106 -15.17 2.26 6.34
C HIS A 106 -16.49 3.00 6.65
N VAL A 107 -16.53 4.34 6.48
CA VAL A 107 -17.73 5.15 6.66
C VAL A 107 -18.81 4.81 5.62
N PHE A 108 -18.43 4.65 4.36
CA PHE A 108 -19.38 4.28 3.30
C PHE A 108 -19.88 2.84 3.38
N GLY A 109 -19.16 1.96 4.09
CA GLY A 109 -19.73 0.68 4.53
C GLY A 109 -18.73 -0.47 4.64
N CYS A 110 -17.72 -0.53 3.76
CA CYS A 110 -16.74 -1.61 3.71
C CYS A 110 -15.42 -1.17 3.07
N VAL A 111 -14.32 -1.79 3.51
CA VAL A 111 -13.04 -1.68 2.80
C VAL A 111 -12.95 -2.73 1.69
N LEU A 112 -12.17 -2.45 0.66
CA LEU A 112 -12.06 -3.36 -0.50
C LEU A 112 -11.02 -4.47 -0.33
N CYS A 113 -10.19 -4.41 0.70
CA CYS A 113 -9.08 -5.33 0.89
C CYS A 113 -8.70 -5.44 2.36
N CYS A 114 -8.56 -6.68 2.81
CA CYS A 114 -7.87 -7.10 4.02
C CYS A 114 -6.46 -7.56 3.62
N PRO A 115 -5.40 -6.78 3.90
CA PRO A 115 -4.04 -7.16 3.53
C PRO A 115 -3.60 -8.47 4.19
N GLY A 116 -2.76 -9.26 3.51
CA GLY A 116 -2.20 -10.51 4.05
C GLY A 116 -1.46 -10.36 5.39
N ALA A 117 -0.91 -9.17 5.66
CA ALA A 117 -0.08 -8.89 6.81
C ALA A 117 -0.78 -9.06 8.18
N PHE A 118 -2.01 -8.57 8.36
CA PHE A 118 -2.70 -8.63 9.65
C PHE A 118 -4.22 -8.56 9.50
N SER A 119 -4.82 -9.72 9.20
CA SER A 119 -6.24 -9.83 8.90
C SER A 119 -6.87 -11.08 9.48
N LEU A 120 -8.11 -10.95 9.97
CA LEU A 120 -8.89 -12.03 10.56
C LEU A 120 -10.10 -12.35 9.67
N PHE A 121 -10.25 -13.62 9.29
CA PHE A 121 -11.31 -14.12 8.41
C PHE A 121 -12.25 -15.06 9.16
N ARG A 122 -13.56 -14.98 8.88
CA ARG A 122 -14.57 -15.89 9.43
C ARG A 122 -14.64 -17.15 8.59
N ALA A 123 -14.61 -18.33 9.22
CA ALA A 123 -14.63 -19.58 8.48
C ALA A 123 -15.87 -19.73 7.59
N THR A 124 -17.08 -19.39 8.07
CA THR A 124 -18.29 -19.44 7.22
C THR A 124 -18.24 -18.53 6.00
N ALA A 125 -17.46 -17.44 6.04
CA ALA A 125 -17.33 -16.55 4.89
C ALA A 125 -16.38 -17.12 3.84
N LEU A 126 -15.34 -17.83 4.27
CA LEU A 126 -14.45 -18.57 3.38
C LEU A 126 -15.14 -19.79 2.77
N MET A 127 -15.95 -20.50 3.57
CA MET A 127 -16.72 -21.69 3.16
C MET A 127 -17.92 -21.38 2.25
N ASP A 128 -18.14 -20.11 1.91
CA ASP A 128 -19.20 -19.72 0.98
C ASP A 128 -18.91 -20.29 -0.42
N ASP A 129 -19.96 -20.70 -1.15
CA ASP A 129 -19.86 -21.61 -2.31
C ASP A 129 -18.93 -21.09 -3.40
N ASN A 130 -18.85 -19.76 -3.57
CA ASN A 130 -18.06 -19.10 -4.60
C ASN A 130 -16.88 -18.29 -4.03
N VAL A 131 -16.55 -18.44 -2.75
CA VAL A 131 -15.36 -17.78 -2.17
C VAL A 131 -14.16 -18.68 -2.34
N LEU A 132 -14.03 -19.73 -1.53
CA LEU A 132 -12.80 -20.52 -1.55
C LEU A 132 -12.66 -21.37 -2.83
N SER A 133 -13.76 -21.85 -3.41
CA SER A 133 -13.75 -22.61 -4.67
C SER A 133 -13.20 -21.79 -5.85
N MET A 134 -13.53 -20.50 -5.92
CA MET A 134 -13.03 -19.57 -6.93
C MET A 134 -11.61 -19.11 -6.59
N TYR A 135 -11.32 -18.91 -5.31
CA TYR A 135 -9.99 -18.50 -4.85
C TYR A 135 -8.90 -19.52 -5.23
N ILE A 136 -9.19 -20.83 -5.10
CA ILE A 136 -8.23 -21.90 -5.44
C ILE A 136 -8.22 -22.26 -6.93
N THR A 137 -9.04 -21.61 -7.76
CA THR A 137 -9.10 -21.91 -9.19
C THR A 137 -7.79 -21.49 -9.86
N PRO A 138 -7.09 -22.39 -10.57
CA PRO A 138 -5.83 -22.03 -11.22
C PRO A 138 -6.05 -20.99 -12.32
N PRO A 139 -5.11 -20.06 -12.53
CA PRO A 139 -5.23 -19.04 -13.55
C PRO A 139 -5.19 -19.67 -14.95
N SER A 140 -6.15 -19.28 -15.78
CA SER A 140 -6.32 -19.80 -17.14
C SER A 140 -6.29 -18.73 -18.24
N GLU A 141 -6.49 -17.47 -17.87
CA GLU A 141 -6.54 -16.30 -18.77
C GLU A 141 -5.56 -15.24 -18.25
N ALA A 142 -5.09 -14.35 -19.14
CA ALA A 142 -4.13 -13.30 -18.76
C ALA A 142 -4.58 -12.46 -17.55
N ARG A 143 -5.88 -12.12 -17.47
CA ARG A 143 -6.45 -11.38 -16.33
C ARG A 143 -6.38 -12.17 -15.01
N HIS A 144 -6.47 -13.50 -15.07
CA HIS A 144 -6.43 -14.35 -13.89
C HIS A 144 -5.05 -14.31 -13.23
N PHE A 145 -3.96 -14.21 -13.99
CA PHE A 145 -2.62 -14.07 -13.41
C PHE A 145 -2.46 -12.75 -12.64
N ILE A 146 -3.05 -11.65 -13.13
CA ILE A 146 -3.02 -10.35 -12.45
C ILE A 146 -3.91 -10.37 -11.20
N GLN A 147 -5.09 -10.97 -11.30
CA GLN A 147 -6.08 -10.94 -10.23
C GLN A 147 -5.79 -11.99 -9.15
N PHE A 148 -5.52 -13.24 -9.52
CA PHE A 148 -5.43 -14.38 -8.60
C PHE A 148 -4.04 -14.51 -8.00
N GLU A 149 -2.97 -14.25 -8.77
CA GLU A 149 -1.58 -14.49 -8.31
C GLU A 149 -0.85 -13.24 -7.82
N GLN A 150 -1.13 -12.04 -8.36
CA GLN A 150 -0.42 -10.81 -7.95
C GLN A 150 -1.05 -10.08 -6.75
N GLY A 151 -2.32 -10.35 -6.44
CA GLY A 151 -2.99 -9.84 -5.23
C GLY A 151 -4.16 -10.73 -4.84
N GLU A 152 -3.78 -11.91 -4.36
CA GLU A 152 -4.63 -12.95 -3.82
C GLU A 152 -5.51 -12.45 -2.68
N ASP A 153 -4.99 -11.55 -1.84
CA ASP A 153 -5.71 -10.93 -0.74
C ASP A 153 -6.90 -10.09 -1.22
N ARG A 154 -6.69 -9.27 -2.27
CA ARG A 154 -7.73 -8.50 -2.95
C ARG A 154 -8.72 -9.39 -3.65
N TRP A 155 -8.26 -10.45 -4.32
CA TRP A 155 -9.15 -11.39 -4.98
C TRP A 155 -10.10 -12.07 -4.00
N LEU A 156 -9.56 -12.58 -2.88
CA LEU A 156 -10.36 -13.18 -1.81
C LEU A 156 -11.40 -12.19 -1.26
N CYS A 157 -10.99 -10.94 -1.06
CA CYS A 157 -11.88 -9.88 -0.60
C CYS A 157 -12.99 -9.57 -1.61
N THR A 158 -12.67 -9.46 -2.90
CA THR A 158 -13.65 -9.23 -3.97
C THR A 158 -14.70 -10.33 -4.00
N LEU A 159 -14.30 -11.60 -3.90
CA LEU A 159 -15.21 -12.73 -3.84
C LEU A 159 -16.15 -12.66 -2.63
N MET A 160 -15.62 -12.35 -1.45
CA MET A 160 -16.41 -12.19 -0.22
C MET A 160 -17.43 -11.05 -0.34
N LEU A 161 -17.03 -9.90 -0.90
CA LEU A 161 -17.91 -8.77 -1.14
C LEU A 161 -19.03 -9.13 -2.12
N GLN A 162 -18.72 -9.86 -3.20
CA GLN A 162 -19.69 -10.35 -4.19
C GLN A 162 -20.67 -11.39 -3.61
N GLN A 163 -20.27 -12.14 -2.58
CA GLN A 163 -21.15 -13.04 -1.80
C GLN A 163 -21.91 -12.35 -0.65
N GLY A 164 -21.85 -11.02 -0.54
CA GLY A 164 -22.63 -10.26 0.44
C GLY A 164 -22.00 -10.17 1.83
N TRP A 165 -20.75 -10.60 2.00
CA TRP A 165 -20.02 -10.41 3.24
C TRP A 165 -19.51 -8.97 3.36
N LYS A 166 -19.49 -8.45 4.58
CA LYS A 166 -18.81 -7.19 4.89
C LYS A 166 -17.33 -7.45 5.16
N ILE A 167 -16.49 -6.60 4.60
CA ILE A 167 -15.09 -6.49 4.97
C ILE A 167 -14.92 -5.22 5.80
N ASP A 168 -14.43 -5.38 7.02
CA ASP A 168 -14.33 -4.32 7.99
C ASP A 168 -12.88 -3.90 8.25
N TYR A 169 -12.70 -2.72 8.83
CA TYR A 169 -11.42 -2.17 9.21
C TYR A 169 -11.42 -1.78 10.69
N ALA A 170 -10.40 -2.24 11.41
CA ALA A 170 -10.18 -1.95 12.81
C ALA A 170 -9.02 -0.96 12.97
N ALA A 171 -9.33 0.34 12.89
CA ALA A 171 -8.34 1.41 13.05
C ALA A 171 -7.58 1.39 14.39
N SER A 172 -8.14 0.72 15.41
CA SER A 172 -7.53 0.57 16.74
C SER A 172 -6.66 -0.68 16.89
N ALA A 173 -6.65 -1.58 15.90
CA ALA A 173 -5.90 -2.83 15.92
C ALA A 173 -4.56 -2.64 15.17
N ASP A 174 -3.58 -2.05 15.84
CA ASP A 174 -2.28 -1.71 15.24
C ASP A 174 -1.33 -2.92 15.16
N ALA A 175 -0.66 -3.06 14.02
CA ALA A 175 0.45 -3.97 13.78
C ALA A 175 1.55 -3.25 12.96
N LYS A 176 2.78 -3.76 13.01
CA LYS A 176 3.94 -3.23 12.30
C LYS A 176 4.47 -4.27 11.31
N THR A 177 5.01 -3.82 10.19
CA THR A 177 5.60 -4.70 9.15
C THR A 177 6.84 -4.03 8.57
N PHE A 178 7.82 -4.82 8.13
CA PHE A 178 9.01 -4.28 7.50
C PHE A 178 8.69 -3.87 6.06
N ALA A 179 8.74 -2.57 5.81
CA ALA A 179 8.53 -2.04 4.47
C ALA A 179 9.81 -2.21 3.62
N PRO A 180 9.68 -2.30 2.27
CA PRO A 180 10.80 -2.19 1.36
C PRO A 180 11.75 -1.04 1.73
N GLN A 181 13.04 -1.36 1.87
CA GLN A 181 14.06 -0.38 2.26
C GLN A 181 14.82 0.14 1.04
N THR A 182 14.91 -0.68 -0.01
CA THR A 182 15.57 -0.28 -1.27
C THR A 182 14.55 0.15 -2.32
N PHE A 183 15.01 1.00 -3.25
CA PHE A 183 14.20 1.44 -4.39
C PHE A 183 13.75 0.26 -5.27
N GLN A 184 14.63 -0.73 -5.44
CA GLN A 184 14.34 -1.94 -6.21
C GLN A 184 13.23 -2.78 -5.57
N GLU A 185 13.33 -3.07 -4.26
CA GLU A 185 12.29 -3.80 -3.53
C GLU A 185 10.94 -3.09 -3.63
N PHE A 186 10.94 -1.76 -3.48
CA PHE A 186 9.74 -0.94 -3.60
C PHE A 186 9.11 -1.06 -4.99
N PHE A 187 9.89 -0.90 -6.07
CA PHE A 187 9.37 -1.01 -7.43
C PHE A 187 8.84 -2.42 -7.75
N VAL A 188 9.56 -3.46 -7.33
CA VAL A 188 9.13 -4.86 -7.53
C VAL A 188 7.85 -5.17 -6.75
N GLN A 189 7.70 -4.67 -5.53
CA GLN A 189 6.46 -4.79 -4.76
C GLN A 189 5.30 -4.12 -5.50
N ARG A 190 5.49 -2.87 -5.94
CA ARG A 190 4.43 -2.07 -6.59
C ARG A 190 4.04 -2.57 -7.96
N ARG A 191 4.95 -3.25 -8.66
CA ARG A 191 4.65 -3.98 -9.90
C ARG A 191 3.49 -4.95 -9.74
N ARG A 192 3.34 -5.57 -8.56
CA ARG A 192 2.25 -6.52 -8.28
C ARG A 192 1.01 -5.82 -7.75
N TRP A 193 1.20 -4.94 -6.78
CA TRP A 193 0.08 -4.31 -6.06
C TRP A 193 -0.77 -3.40 -6.94
N ALA A 194 -0.16 -2.59 -7.81
CA ALA A 194 -0.91 -1.62 -8.60
C ALA A 194 -1.81 -2.30 -9.67
N PRO A 195 -1.31 -3.22 -10.53
CA PRO A 195 -2.16 -3.95 -11.47
C PRO A 195 -3.27 -4.75 -10.79
N SER A 196 -2.97 -5.45 -9.69
CA SER A 196 -3.99 -6.22 -8.96
C SER A 196 -5.09 -5.32 -8.36
N THR A 197 -4.70 -4.16 -7.82
CA THR A 197 -5.67 -3.16 -7.33
C THR A 197 -6.60 -2.71 -8.46
N LEU A 198 -6.03 -2.37 -9.62
CA LEU A 198 -6.80 -1.95 -10.79
C LEU A 198 -7.76 -3.04 -11.27
N ALA A 199 -7.26 -4.27 -11.43
CA ALA A 199 -8.04 -5.41 -11.90
C ALA A 199 -9.24 -5.71 -10.98
N ASN A 200 -9.01 -5.74 -9.66
CA ASN A 200 -10.07 -6.05 -8.68
C ASN A 200 -11.11 -4.93 -8.57
N ILE A 201 -10.71 -3.65 -8.65
CA ILE A 201 -11.67 -2.54 -8.66
C ILE A 201 -12.52 -2.58 -9.94
N ILE A 202 -11.90 -2.84 -11.10
CA ILE A 202 -12.64 -2.97 -12.37
C ILE A 202 -13.63 -4.15 -12.30
N ASP A 203 -13.24 -5.29 -11.74
CA ASP A 203 -14.13 -6.45 -11.56
C ASP A 203 -15.33 -6.11 -10.67
N LEU A 204 -15.10 -5.47 -9.52
CA LEU A 204 -16.14 -5.01 -8.61
C LEU A 204 -17.08 -4.00 -9.28
N LEU A 205 -16.53 -3.03 -10.02
CA LEU A 205 -17.31 -2.02 -10.74
C LEU A 205 -18.08 -2.63 -11.91
N SER A 206 -17.56 -3.67 -12.58
CA SER A 206 -18.28 -4.35 -13.66
C SER A 206 -19.48 -5.14 -13.15
N SER A 207 -19.36 -5.73 -11.95
CA SER A 207 -20.37 -6.54 -11.27
C SER A 207 -21.30 -5.74 -10.35
N TRP A 208 -21.17 -4.40 -10.31
CA TRP A 208 -21.77 -3.53 -9.30
C TRP A 208 -23.29 -3.70 -9.10
N ARG A 209 -24.06 -3.95 -10.17
CA ARG A 209 -25.53 -4.13 -10.09
C ARG A 209 -25.93 -5.40 -9.35
N VAL A 210 -25.11 -6.44 -9.43
CA VAL A 210 -25.32 -7.69 -8.70
C VAL A 210 -24.84 -7.51 -7.27
N THR A 211 -23.65 -6.96 -7.11
CA THR A 211 -23.02 -6.75 -5.79
C THR A 211 -23.85 -5.85 -4.89
N THR A 212 -24.41 -4.74 -5.40
CA THR A 212 -25.29 -3.85 -4.60
C THR A 212 -26.62 -4.50 -4.19
N LYS A 213 -27.09 -5.51 -4.94
CA LYS A 213 -28.31 -6.26 -4.58
C LYS A 213 -28.06 -7.33 -3.53
N VAL A 214 -26.86 -7.92 -3.54
CA VAL A 214 -26.47 -9.03 -2.65
C VAL A 214 -25.84 -8.51 -1.35
N ASN A 215 -25.09 -7.40 -1.42
CA ASN A 215 -24.34 -6.83 -0.31
C ASN A 215 -24.91 -5.49 0.14
N ASP A 216 -25.66 -5.48 1.24
CA ASP A 216 -26.23 -4.26 1.83
C ASP A 216 -25.17 -3.21 2.25
N ASN A 217 -23.89 -3.58 2.35
CA ASN A 217 -22.80 -2.67 2.71
C ASN A 217 -22.17 -1.98 1.49
N ILE A 218 -22.54 -2.41 0.29
CA ILE A 218 -22.09 -1.79 -0.98
C ILE A 218 -23.28 -1.04 -1.54
N SER A 219 -23.31 0.27 -1.29
CA SER A 219 -24.34 1.17 -1.83
C SER A 219 -23.95 1.68 -3.22
N THR A 220 -24.92 2.21 -3.98
CA THR A 220 -24.64 2.90 -5.24
C THR A 220 -23.69 4.09 -5.05
N LEU A 221 -23.78 4.77 -3.90
CA LEU A 221 -22.87 5.87 -3.55
C LEU A 221 -21.44 5.37 -3.31
N PHE A 222 -21.27 4.21 -2.66
CA PHE A 222 -19.97 3.58 -2.53
C PHE A 222 -19.39 3.17 -3.89
N VAL A 223 -20.22 2.61 -4.77
CA VAL A 223 -19.81 2.29 -6.15
C VAL A 223 -19.37 3.54 -6.91
N LEU A 224 -20.13 4.64 -6.79
CA LEU A 224 -19.76 5.93 -7.39
C LEU A 224 -18.43 6.45 -6.82
N TYR A 225 -18.23 6.36 -5.50
CA TYR A 225 -16.96 6.71 -4.86
C TYR A 225 -15.79 5.89 -5.42
N GLN A 226 -15.95 4.57 -5.56
CA GLN A 226 -14.93 3.70 -6.14
C GLN A 226 -14.67 4.01 -7.62
N PHE A 227 -15.70 4.36 -8.38
CA PHE A 227 -15.55 4.82 -9.76
C PHE A 227 -14.76 6.14 -9.84
N ILE A 228 -15.04 7.10 -8.96
CA ILE A 228 -14.32 8.37 -8.87
C ILE A 228 -12.86 8.13 -8.48
N LEU A 229 -12.58 7.26 -7.50
CA LEU A 229 -11.22 6.90 -7.12
C LEU A 229 -10.45 6.25 -8.28
N LEU A 230 -11.06 5.31 -8.99
CA LEU A 230 -10.46 4.69 -10.17
C LEU A 230 -10.14 5.73 -11.24
N SER A 231 -11.12 6.59 -11.56
CA SER A 231 -10.97 7.65 -12.56
C SER A 231 -9.87 8.62 -12.16
N SER A 232 -9.83 9.03 -10.88
CA SER A 232 -8.81 9.93 -10.35
C SER A 232 -7.41 9.32 -10.41
N SER A 233 -7.29 8.01 -10.16
CA SER A 233 -6.01 7.30 -10.24
C SER A 233 -5.48 7.27 -11.68
N LEU A 234 -6.36 7.10 -12.67
CA LEU A 234 -6.00 7.14 -14.10
C LEU A 234 -5.65 8.57 -14.55
N LEU A 235 -6.43 9.57 -14.12
CA LEU A 235 -6.20 10.98 -14.43
C LEU A 235 -4.93 11.53 -13.76
N GLY A 236 -4.50 10.95 -12.64
CA GLY A 236 -3.31 11.39 -11.89
C GLY A 236 -2.05 11.49 -12.74
N ILE A 237 -1.86 10.60 -13.72
CA ILE A 237 -0.73 10.64 -14.67
C ILE A 237 -0.77 11.96 -15.48
N GLY A 238 -1.96 12.30 -15.99
CA GLY A 238 -2.20 13.53 -16.72
C GLY A 238 -2.04 14.76 -15.83
N THR A 239 -2.60 14.74 -14.62
CA THR A 239 -2.50 15.84 -13.65
C THR A 239 -1.05 16.16 -13.29
N VAL A 240 -0.23 15.14 -13.01
CA VAL A 240 1.20 15.35 -12.69
C VAL A 240 1.95 15.89 -13.92
N THR A 241 1.63 15.41 -15.12
CA THR A 241 2.25 15.91 -16.36
C THR A 241 1.87 17.37 -16.63
N LEU A 242 0.62 17.76 -16.41
CA LEU A 242 0.14 19.14 -16.54
C LEU A 242 0.73 20.06 -15.47
N MET A 243 0.92 19.57 -14.24
CA MET A 243 1.59 20.30 -13.18
C MET A 243 3.04 20.63 -13.56
N ILE A 244 3.78 19.65 -14.11
CA ILE A 244 5.14 19.85 -14.61
C ILE A 244 5.14 20.83 -15.79
N THR A 245 4.23 20.63 -16.75
CA THR A 245 4.07 21.48 -17.94
C THR A 245 3.83 22.94 -17.56
N GLY A 246 2.87 23.21 -16.67
CA GLY A 246 2.56 24.57 -16.23
C GLY A 246 3.73 25.22 -15.48
N SER A 247 4.51 24.43 -14.75
CA SER A 247 5.70 24.94 -14.05
C SER A 247 6.84 25.27 -15.00
N PHE A 248 7.06 24.45 -16.04
CA PHE A 248 8.02 24.74 -17.10
C PHE A 248 7.65 26.01 -17.87
N ASN A 249 6.37 26.19 -18.21
CA ASN A 249 5.90 27.43 -18.81
C ASN A 249 6.17 28.65 -17.90
N ALA A 250 5.87 28.54 -16.60
CA ALA A 250 6.06 29.61 -15.64
C ALA A 250 7.54 30.01 -15.45
N VAL A 251 8.45 29.01 -15.37
CA VAL A 251 9.87 29.21 -15.04
C VAL A 251 10.73 29.42 -16.30
N LEU A 252 10.59 28.56 -17.31
CA LEU A 252 11.41 28.59 -18.52
C LEU A 252 10.91 29.57 -19.57
N LYS A 253 9.70 30.13 -19.38
CA LYS A 253 9.04 31.08 -20.30
C LYS A 253 8.88 30.56 -21.75
N ILE A 254 8.87 29.23 -21.92
CA ILE A 254 8.58 28.55 -23.19
C ILE A 254 7.07 28.35 -23.36
N THR A 255 6.60 28.02 -24.57
CA THR A 255 5.16 27.80 -24.81
C THR A 255 4.64 26.58 -24.05
N MET A 256 3.32 26.52 -23.83
CA MET A 256 2.68 25.38 -23.15
C MET A 256 2.88 24.05 -23.91
N PHE A 257 2.86 24.09 -25.25
CA PHE A 257 3.08 22.91 -26.06
C PHE A 257 4.53 22.41 -25.96
N GLU A 258 5.52 23.30 -26.03
CA GLU A 258 6.94 22.94 -25.82
C GLU A 258 7.17 22.37 -24.43
N SER A 259 6.59 22.99 -23.40
CA SER A 259 6.64 22.50 -22.02
C SER A 259 6.11 21.07 -21.89
N PHE A 260 4.99 20.78 -22.55
CA PHE A 260 4.38 19.45 -22.55
C PHE A 260 5.28 18.43 -23.24
N VAL A 261 5.84 18.77 -24.41
CA VAL A 261 6.77 17.91 -25.14
C VAL A 261 7.99 17.58 -24.27
N VAL A 262 8.59 18.59 -23.62
CA VAL A 262 9.74 18.40 -22.72
C VAL A 262 9.37 17.50 -21.52
N ALA A 263 8.17 17.63 -20.96
CA ALA A 263 7.72 16.81 -19.84
C ALA A 263 7.51 15.32 -20.21
N VAL A 264 7.08 15.05 -21.44
CA VAL A 264 6.72 13.70 -21.92
C VAL A 264 7.92 12.92 -22.49
N ILE A 265 8.91 13.60 -23.08
CA ILE A 265 10.10 12.94 -23.68
C ILE A 265 10.75 11.90 -22.74
N PRO A 266 11.07 12.22 -21.47
CA PRO A 266 11.70 11.24 -20.57
C PRO A 266 10.81 10.01 -20.29
N VAL A 267 9.48 10.19 -20.29
CA VAL A 267 8.51 9.11 -20.09
C VAL A 267 8.53 8.15 -21.27
N VAL A 268 8.54 8.69 -22.50
CA VAL A 268 8.62 7.88 -23.73
C VAL A 268 9.94 7.13 -23.82
N VAL A 269 11.05 7.79 -23.48
CA VAL A 269 12.37 7.15 -23.40
C VAL A 269 12.36 6.03 -22.37
N TYR A 270 11.78 6.25 -21.19
CA TYR A 270 11.69 5.22 -20.16
C TYR A 270 10.79 4.04 -20.57
N ALA A 271 9.67 4.30 -21.25
CA ALA A 271 8.84 3.24 -21.81
C ALA A 271 9.63 2.38 -22.82
N PHE A 272 10.45 3.01 -23.68
CA PHE A 272 11.32 2.28 -24.59
C PHE A 272 12.36 1.42 -23.85
N ILE A 273 12.95 1.94 -22.77
CA ILE A 273 13.85 1.16 -21.88
C ILE A 273 13.10 -0.05 -21.30
N CYS A 274 11.88 0.14 -20.79
CA CYS A 274 11.07 -0.94 -20.22
C CYS A 274 10.72 -2.03 -21.24
N MET A 275 10.51 -1.67 -22.50
CA MET A 275 10.19 -2.63 -23.55
C MET A 275 11.39 -3.41 -24.09
N LYS A 276 12.62 -2.92 -23.91
CA LYS A 276 13.83 -3.47 -24.57
C LYS A 276 14.89 -4.00 -23.62
N CYS A 277 14.92 -3.55 -22.38
CA CYS A 277 16.01 -3.85 -21.44
C CYS A 277 15.59 -4.87 -20.38
N SER A 278 16.57 -5.53 -19.75
CA SER A 278 16.37 -6.41 -18.60
C SER A 278 15.89 -5.65 -17.36
N ASN A 279 15.21 -6.35 -16.45
CA ASN A 279 14.60 -5.76 -15.25
C ASN A 279 15.57 -4.86 -14.46
N ASP A 280 16.82 -5.27 -14.24
CA ASP A 280 17.79 -4.47 -13.47
C ASP A 280 18.11 -3.13 -14.14
N ARG A 281 18.20 -3.12 -15.48
CA ARG A 281 18.40 -1.88 -16.25
C ARG A 281 17.17 -1.00 -16.21
N GLN A 282 15.97 -1.59 -16.18
CA GLN A 282 14.73 -0.82 -16.03
C GLN A 282 14.63 -0.17 -14.65
N ILE A 283 15.02 -0.89 -13.59
CA ILE A 283 15.07 -0.37 -12.22
C ILE A 283 16.14 0.73 -12.09
N LEU A 284 17.32 0.52 -12.68
CA LEU A 284 18.37 1.55 -12.73
C LEU A 284 17.88 2.80 -13.47
N GLY A 285 17.23 2.61 -14.63
CA GLY A 285 16.62 3.70 -15.40
C GLY A 285 15.55 4.44 -14.59
N ALA A 286 14.69 3.72 -13.87
CA ALA A 286 13.71 4.32 -12.96
C ALA A 286 14.37 5.12 -11.85
N GLY A 287 15.44 4.61 -11.23
CA GLY A 287 16.16 5.31 -10.17
C GLY A 287 16.81 6.62 -10.65
N LEU A 288 17.49 6.57 -11.81
CA LEU A 288 18.08 7.75 -12.43
C LEU A 288 17.01 8.78 -12.79
N LEU A 289 15.93 8.35 -13.43
CA LEU A 289 14.86 9.23 -13.85
C LEU A 289 14.06 9.79 -12.65
N SER A 290 13.90 9.02 -11.58
CA SER A 290 13.30 9.50 -10.32
C SER A 290 14.15 10.58 -9.66
N THR A 291 15.48 10.47 -9.75
CA THR A 291 16.40 11.52 -9.28
C THR A 291 16.24 12.80 -10.11
N VAL A 292 16.15 12.68 -11.43
CA VAL A 292 15.86 13.82 -12.32
C VAL A 292 14.50 14.45 -11.99
N TYR A 293 13.46 13.64 -11.83
CA TYR A 293 12.13 14.15 -11.49
C TYR A 293 12.05 14.78 -10.10
N THR A 294 12.88 14.34 -9.15
CA THR A 294 13.01 15.02 -7.84
C THR A 294 13.50 16.46 -8.04
N LEU A 295 14.48 16.69 -8.94
CA LEU A 295 14.94 18.04 -9.29
C LEU A 295 13.85 18.82 -10.04
N VAL A 296 13.12 18.17 -10.94
CA VAL A 296 11.95 18.78 -11.61
C VAL A 296 10.91 19.23 -10.59
N MET A 297 10.66 18.45 -9.53
CA MET A 297 9.72 18.84 -8.47
C MET A 297 10.19 20.06 -7.67
N VAL A 298 11.49 20.31 -7.57
CA VAL A 298 12.02 21.58 -7.05
C VAL A 298 11.68 22.74 -7.99
N ILE A 299 11.83 22.57 -9.30
CA ILE A 299 11.41 23.56 -10.31
C ILE A 299 9.90 23.80 -10.25
N VAL A 300 9.10 22.74 -10.09
CA VAL A 300 7.65 22.84 -9.87
C VAL A 300 7.35 23.70 -8.65
N THR A 301 8.03 23.45 -7.54
CA THR A 301 7.88 24.26 -6.32
C THR A 301 8.18 25.73 -6.56
N VAL A 302 9.28 26.05 -7.26
CA VAL A 302 9.62 27.43 -7.65
C VAL A 302 8.55 28.02 -8.57
N GLY A 303 8.06 27.26 -9.55
CA GLY A 303 6.99 27.68 -10.44
C GLY A 303 5.69 28.02 -9.72
N LEU A 304 5.34 27.25 -8.68
CA LEU A 304 4.20 27.54 -7.81
C LEU A 304 4.37 28.88 -7.07
N PHE A 305 5.56 29.16 -6.54
CA PHE A 305 5.85 30.44 -5.89
C PHE A 305 5.83 31.61 -6.88
N VAL A 306 6.34 31.43 -8.09
CA VAL A 306 6.27 32.45 -9.15
C VAL A 306 4.81 32.76 -9.48
N ASN A 307 3.97 31.74 -9.66
CA ASN A 307 2.53 31.94 -9.95
C ASN A 307 1.80 32.68 -8.83
N LEU A 308 2.18 32.42 -7.57
CA LEU A 308 1.64 33.15 -6.42
C LEU A 308 2.09 34.62 -6.41
N ALA A 309 3.34 34.90 -6.79
CA ALA A 309 3.92 36.24 -6.79
C ALA A 309 3.46 37.11 -7.97
N THR A 310 3.11 36.52 -9.11
CA THR A 310 2.71 37.25 -10.34
C THR A 310 1.21 37.56 -10.43
N GLU A 311 0.49 37.56 -9.30
CA GLU A 311 -0.97 37.72 -9.21
C GLU A 311 -1.77 36.67 -10.02
N GLN A 312 -1.14 35.59 -10.47
CA GLN A 312 -1.80 34.42 -11.05
C GLN A 312 -2.31 33.45 -9.97
N SER A 313 -2.89 33.99 -8.90
CA SER A 313 -3.38 33.24 -7.75
C SER A 313 -4.47 32.22 -8.10
N TYR A 314 -5.11 32.36 -9.27
CA TYR A 314 -6.12 31.44 -9.79
C TYR A 314 -5.56 30.32 -10.67
N SER A 315 -4.23 30.15 -10.72
CA SER A 315 -3.61 29.03 -11.43
C SER A 315 -4.15 27.70 -10.87
N PRO A 316 -4.78 26.84 -11.70
CA PRO A 316 -5.36 25.58 -11.23
C PRO A 316 -4.35 24.69 -10.50
N ASN A 317 -3.08 24.73 -10.92
CA ASN A 317 -1.99 23.96 -10.30
C ASN A 317 -1.69 24.44 -8.87
N LEU A 318 -1.73 25.76 -8.64
CA LEU A 318 -1.48 26.34 -7.32
C LEU A 318 -2.62 26.01 -6.36
N ILE A 319 -3.86 26.22 -6.80
CA ILE A 319 -5.06 25.87 -6.02
C ILE A 319 -5.01 24.40 -5.62
N PHE A 320 -4.79 23.50 -6.58
CA PHE A 320 -4.73 22.07 -6.35
C PHE A 320 -3.66 21.66 -5.31
N VAL A 321 -2.43 22.18 -5.42
CA VAL A 321 -1.35 21.83 -4.48
C VAL A 321 -1.62 22.38 -3.09
N VAL A 322 -2.13 23.61 -2.98
CA VAL A 322 -2.49 24.23 -1.70
C VAL A 322 -3.63 23.48 -1.03
N GLU A 323 -4.66 23.09 -1.78
CA GLU A 323 -5.78 22.30 -1.27
C GLU A 323 -5.33 20.93 -0.75
N ILE A 324 -4.50 20.20 -1.52
CA ILE A 324 -3.96 18.91 -1.07
C ILE A 324 -3.10 19.07 0.18
N LEU A 325 -2.23 20.09 0.21
CA LEU A 325 -1.39 20.35 1.38
C LEU A 325 -2.25 20.65 2.61
N PHE A 326 -3.29 21.46 2.45
CA PHE A 326 -4.25 21.76 3.51
C PHE A 326 -4.93 20.49 4.02
N ILE A 327 -5.44 19.64 3.12
CA ILE A 327 -6.08 18.36 3.47
C ILE A 327 -5.12 17.46 4.26
N PHE A 328 -3.87 17.33 3.80
CA PHE A 328 -2.87 16.47 4.47
C PHE A 328 -2.47 17.01 5.84
N VAL A 329 -2.21 18.31 5.96
CA VAL A 329 -1.86 18.94 7.24
C VAL A 329 -3.03 18.84 8.22
N PHE A 330 -4.26 19.13 7.76
CA PHE A 330 -5.45 19.01 8.59
C PHE A 330 -5.68 17.57 9.06
N ALA A 331 -5.54 16.60 8.16
CA ALA A 331 -5.62 15.18 8.50
C ALA A 331 -4.55 14.77 9.52
N GLY A 332 -3.31 15.21 9.36
CA GLY A 332 -2.23 14.92 10.32
C GLY A 332 -2.48 15.54 11.69
N ILE A 333 -3.00 16.78 11.77
CA ILE A 333 -3.38 17.43 13.03
C ILE A 333 -4.50 16.65 13.74
N ALA A 334 -5.45 16.10 12.98
CA ALA A 334 -6.51 15.24 13.51
C ALA A 334 -5.99 13.87 14.03
N HIS A 335 -4.72 13.51 13.75
CA HIS A 335 -4.08 12.27 14.19
C HIS A 335 -2.75 12.53 14.93
N PRO A 336 -2.78 13.08 16.17
CA PRO A 336 -1.57 13.54 16.87
C PRO A 336 -0.47 12.49 17.06
N LYS A 337 -0.85 11.20 17.19
CA LYS A 337 0.10 10.08 17.36
C LYS A 337 0.98 9.85 16.12
N GLU A 338 0.54 10.32 14.97
CA GLU A 338 1.20 10.13 13.67
C GLU A 338 1.52 11.47 13.00
N LEU A 339 1.45 12.57 13.75
CA LEU A 339 1.75 13.91 13.23
C LEU A 339 3.16 13.97 12.62
N MET A 340 4.11 13.21 13.18
CA MET A 340 5.48 13.11 12.67
C MET A 340 5.57 12.51 11.27
N CYS A 341 4.56 11.77 10.81
CA CYS A 341 4.50 11.30 9.43
C CYS A 341 4.48 12.46 8.43
N LEU A 342 3.91 13.63 8.79
CA LEU A 342 3.88 14.81 7.93
C LEU A 342 5.28 15.31 7.52
N VAL A 343 6.29 15.09 8.37
CA VAL A 343 7.69 15.45 8.05
C VAL A 343 8.16 14.71 6.79
N HIS A 344 7.72 13.47 6.61
CA HIS A 344 8.03 12.67 5.42
C HIS A 344 7.18 13.07 4.19
N GLY A 345 6.18 13.94 4.35
CA GLY A 345 5.32 14.42 3.26
C GLY A 345 6.06 15.21 2.19
N LEU A 346 7.17 15.89 2.54
CA LEU A 346 8.02 16.55 1.54
C LEU A 346 8.65 15.52 0.59
N LEU A 347 9.15 14.40 1.12
CA LEU A 347 9.69 13.33 0.29
C LEU A 347 8.60 12.72 -0.59
N TYR A 348 7.40 12.51 -0.03
CA TYR A 348 6.26 12.04 -0.81
C TYR A 348 5.95 12.97 -1.99
N TYR A 349 5.88 14.28 -1.76
CA TYR A 349 5.68 15.28 -2.79
C TYR A 349 6.75 15.23 -3.88
N LEU A 350 8.03 15.17 -3.50
CA LEU A 350 9.14 15.08 -4.45
C LEU A 350 9.12 13.81 -5.29
N MET A 351 8.59 12.71 -4.75
CA MET A 351 8.48 11.43 -5.44
C MET A 351 7.22 11.29 -6.30
N VAL A 352 6.30 12.28 -6.34
CA VAL A 352 5.04 12.20 -7.10
C VAL A 352 5.24 11.79 -8.57
N PRO A 353 6.15 12.39 -9.37
CA PRO A 353 6.33 11.92 -10.75
C PRO A 353 6.94 10.52 -10.84
N SER A 354 7.79 10.14 -9.88
CA SER A 354 8.34 8.78 -9.81
C SER A 354 7.22 7.75 -9.61
N THR A 355 6.31 7.99 -8.67
CA THR A 355 5.28 7.01 -8.30
C THR A 355 4.02 7.04 -9.16
N PHE A 356 3.66 8.20 -9.74
CA PHE A 356 2.51 8.29 -10.65
C PHE A 356 2.87 8.03 -12.11
N ILE A 357 4.06 8.42 -12.58
CA ILE A 357 4.45 8.31 -13.99
C ILE A 357 5.39 7.12 -14.19
N ILE A 358 6.58 7.15 -13.57
CA ILE A 358 7.64 6.17 -13.85
C ILE A 358 7.24 4.78 -13.40
N LEU A 359 6.72 4.66 -12.19
CA LEU A 359 6.23 3.40 -11.66
C LEU A 359 5.07 2.83 -12.48
N THR A 360 4.19 3.69 -13.00
CA THR A 360 3.09 3.29 -13.89
C THR A 360 3.57 2.71 -15.19
N VAL A 361 4.52 3.39 -15.86
CA VAL A 361 5.17 2.85 -17.05
C VAL A 361 5.84 1.51 -16.74
N TYR A 362 6.58 1.43 -15.64
CA TYR A 362 7.27 0.22 -15.21
C TYR A 362 6.31 -0.96 -15.03
N TYR A 363 5.25 -0.82 -14.22
CA TYR A 363 4.36 -1.96 -13.96
C TYR A 363 3.50 -2.33 -15.18
N ILE A 364 3.13 -1.37 -16.05
CA ILE A 364 2.37 -1.68 -17.27
C ILE A 364 3.23 -2.49 -18.24
N CYS A 365 4.48 -2.06 -18.48
CA CYS A 365 5.40 -2.79 -19.36
C CYS A 365 5.77 -4.17 -18.80
N ASN A 366 5.75 -4.35 -17.47
CA ASN A 366 6.09 -5.59 -16.79
C ASN A 366 4.89 -6.35 -16.24
N ILE A 367 3.68 -6.09 -16.74
CA ILE A 367 2.44 -6.72 -16.23
C ILE A 367 2.43 -8.24 -16.39
N HIS A 368 3.18 -8.74 -17.37
CA HIS A 368 3.37 -10.16 -17.65
C HIS A 368 4.26 -10.88 -16.62
N ILE A 369 4.98 -10.15 -15.77
CA ILE A 369 5.87 -10.74 -14.77
C ILE A 369 5.08 -11.02 -13.49
N VAL A 370 4.84 -12.30 -13.22
CA VAL A 370 4.08 -12.76 -12.04
C VAL A 370 4.99 -13.16 -10.86
N SER A 371 6.31 -13.03 -11.03
CA SER A 371 7.28 -13.36 -9.99
C SER A 371 7.12 -12.49 -8.74
N TRP A 372 7.34 -13.12 -7.58
CA TRP A 372 7.26 -12.47 -6.27
C TRP A 372 8.59 -11.87 -5.83
N GLY A 373 9.68 -12.16 -6.55
CA GLY A 373 11.02 -11.62 -6.34
C GLY A 373 11.78 -12.30 -5.21
N THR A 374 11.32 -12.16 -3.96
CA THR A 374 12.06 -12.61 -2.76
C THR A 374 11.60 -13.95 -2.19
N ARG A 375 10.48 -14.50 -2.68
CA ARG A 375 9.85 -15.75 -2.19
C ARG A 375 10.13 -16.98 -3.05
N GLU A 376 10.69 -16.80 -4.24
CA GLU A 376 11.05 -17.93 -5.09
C GLU A 376 12.31 -18.59 -4.51
N LYS A 377 12.26 -19.91 -4.28
CA LYS A 377 13.45 -20.68 -3.90
C LYS A 377 14.50 -20.38 -4.97
N LYS A 378 15.60 -19.74 -4.58
CA LYS A 378 16.81 -19.67 -5.39
C LYS A 378 17.08 -21.08 -5.93
N THR A 379 17.15 -21.20 -7.25
CA THR A 379 17.53 -22.44 -7.92
C THR A 379 18.98 -22.74 -7.54
N GLU A 380 19.45 -24.00 -7.59
CA GLU A 380 20.86 -24.31 -7.27
C GLU A 380 21.85 -23.47 -8.10
N GLU A 381 21.46 -23.06 -9.31
CA GLU A 381 22.22 -22.13 -10.17
C GLU A 381 22.38 -20.72 -9.56
N ASP A 382 21.38 -20.20 -8.84
CA ASP A 382 21.41 -18.88 -8.18
C ASP A 382 22.27 -18.89 -6.89
N ILE A 383 22.53 -20.07 -6.33
CA ILE A 383 23.38 -20.26 -5.14
C ILE A 383 24.85 -20.39 -5.55
N ILE A 384 25.12 -21.01 -6.70
CA ILE A 384 26.48 -21.19 -7.24
C ILE A 384 27.12 -19.83 -7.56
N ASP A 385 26.35 -18.88 -8.12
CA ASP A 385 26.85 -17.55 -8.50
C ASP A 385 27.23 -16.66 -7.29
N GLU A 386 26.67 -16.93 -6.10
CA GLU A 386 27.02 -16.23 -4.85
C GLU A 386 28.19 -16.87 -4.09
N THR A 387 28.62 -18.09 -4.45
CA THR A 387 29.66 -18.84 -3.73
C THR A 387 31.08 -18.69 -4.26
N GLU A 388 31.34 -17.90 -5.32
CA GLU A 388 32.71 -17.60 -5.72
C GLU A 388 33.38 -16.57 -4.79
N PRO A 389 34.42 -16.93 -4.01
CA PRO A 389 35.11 -15.98 -3.16
C PRO A 389 36.21 -15.29 -3.96
N GLY A 390 36.02 -13.99 -4.23
CA GLY A 390 37.16 -13.09 -4.45
C GLY A 390 37.08 -12.22 -5.69
N LYS A 391 36.69 -10.96 -5.48
CA LYS A 391 37.49 -9.79 -5.92
C LYS A 391 37.14 -8.61 -5.02
N SER A 392 38.06 -8.31 -4.12
CA SER A 392 38.10 -7.04 -3.39
C SER A 392 38.04 -5.89 -4.41
N THR A 393 36.91 -5.20 -4.51
CA THR A 393 36.84 -3.97 -5.27
C THR A 393 37.33 -2.85 -4.38
N ASN A 394 38.59 -2.47 -4.62
CA ASN A 394 39.17 -1.19 -4.22
C ASN A 394 38.15 -0.06 -4.42
N SER A 395 38.11 0.85 -3.46
CA SER A 395 37.37 2.10 -3.44
C SER A 395 37.31 2.76 -4.82
N ARG A 396 36.22 2.54 -5.56
CA ARG A 396 35.88 3.29 -6.76
C ARG A 396 34.58 4.01 -6.47
N THR A 397 34.66 5.33 -6.52
CA THR A 397 33.53 6.25 -6.39
C THR A 397 32.33 5.72 -7.20
N PRO A 398 31.12 5.61 -6.62
CA PRO A 398 30.00 4.94 -7.26
C PRO A 398 29.68 5.54 -8.63
N ILE A 399 29.33 4.67 -9.60
CA ILE A 399 29.03 5.01 -11.00
C ILE A 399 27.96 6.12 -11.09
N LEU A 400 27.05 6.18 -10.12
CA LEU A 400 26.06 7.24 -9.96
C LEU A 400 26.70 8.63 -9.84
N ILE A 401 27.79 8.78 -9.08
CA ILE A 401 28.52 10.04 -8.91
C ILE A 401 29.21 10.44 -10.22
N ARG A 402 29.75 9.48 -10.96
CA ARG A 402 30.38 9.73 -12.27
C ARG A 402 29.34 10.11 -13.33
N CYS A 403 28.14 9.54 -13.26
CA CYS A 403 27.01 9.87 -14.12
C CYS A 403 26.46 11.27 -13.78
N LEU A 404 26.30 11.58 -12.48
CA LEU A 404 25.88 12.91 -11.99
C LEU A 404 26.91 14.01 -12.32
N GLN A 405 28.21 13.69 -12.34
CA GLN A 405 29.26 14.60 -12.82
C GLN A 405 29.18 14.85 -14.32
N ASN A 406 28.94 13.81 -15.14
CA ASN A 406 28.85 13.95 -16.59
C ASN A 406 27.55 14.61 -17.07
N LEU A 407 26.48 14.58 -16.28
CA LEU A 407 25.19 15.23 -16.57
C LEU A 407 25.10 16.69 -16.08
N GLY A 408 26.17 17.27 -15.52
CA GLY A 408 26.19 18.67 -15.10
C GLY A 408 25.31 19.02 -13.89
N VAL A 409 24.70 18.02 -13.23
CA VAL A 409 23.78 18.20 -12.10
C VAL A 409 24.47 18.87 -10.90
N LEU A 410 25.77 18.63 -10.71
CA LEU A 410 26.59 19.31 -9.70
C LEU A 410 26.82 20.80 -9.99
N ALA A 411 26.86 21.20 -11.26
CA ALA A 411 26.92 22.60 -11.67
C ALA A 411 25.56 23.28 -11.41
N LEU A 412 24.46 22.60 -11.78
CA LEU A 412 23.10 23.05 -11.49
C LEU A 412 22.85 23.22 -9.99
N MET A 413 23.33 22.29 -9.15
CA MET A 413 23.23 22.41 -7.68
C MET A 413 24.07 23.56 -7.12
N LYS A 414 25.20 23.89 -7.73
CA LYS A 414 26.00 25.07 -7.36
C LYS A 414 25.29 26.37 -7.75
N GLU A 415 24.64 26.41 -8.92
CA GLU A 415 23.86 27.55 -9.37
C GLU A 415 22.59 27.74 -8.53
N VAL A 416 21.87 26.67 -8.23
CA VAL A 416 20.72 26.68 -7.32
C VAL A 416 21.14 27.11 -5.92
N ARG A 417 22.30 26.64 -5.42
CA ARG A 417 22.85 27.10 -4.14
C ARG A 417 23.24 28.58 -4.18
N GLY A 418 23.82 29.06 -5.27
CA GLY A 418 24.13 30.48 -5.49
C GLY A 418 22.88 31.35 -5.54
N PHE A 419 21.82 30.86 -6.19
CA PHE A 419 20.51 31.50 -6.26
C PHE A 419 19.81 31.53 -4.90
N ILE A 420 19.88 30.43 -4.13
CA ILE A 420 19.37 30.36 -2.75
C ILE A 420 20.17 31.28 -1.82
N GLN A 421 21.49 31.39 -1.98
CA GLN A 421 22.32 32.33 -1.22
C GLN A 421 22.04 33.79 -1.59
N GLN A 422 21.70 34.10 -2.85
CA GLN A 422 21.24 35.44 -3.24
C GLN A 422 19.86 35.77 -2.68
N LEU A 423 18.94 34.80 -2.64
CA LEU A 423 17.61 34.97 -2.03
C LEU A 423 17.66 35.12 -0.51
N LEU A 424 18.57 34.41 0.16
CA LEU A 424 18.75 34.47 1.62
C LEU A 424 19.69 35.61 2.07
N GLY A 425 20.61 36.05 1.21
CA GLY A 425 21.58 37.11 1.48
C GLY A 425 21.03 38.53 1.40
N ALA A 426 19.80 38.73 0.93
CA ALA A 426 19.14 40.03 0.89
C ALA A 426 18.56 40.51 2.24
N LYS A 427 18.81 39.76 3.34
CA LYS A 427 18.49 40.19 4.71
C LYS A 427 19.61 39.74 5.63
N PHE A 428 20.60 40.60 5.86
CA PHE A 428 21.50 40.71 7.03
C PHE A 428 22.86 41.25 6.58
N GLU A 429 22.94 42.56 6.34
CA GLU A 429 24.20 43.29 6.37
C GLU A 429 23.94 44.67 6.99
N GLN A 430 23.88 44.68 8.32
CA GLN A 430 24.19 45.84 9.16
C GLN A 430 24.33 45.37 10.61
N GLN A 431 25.52 44.90 10.98
CA GLN A 431 26.22 45.33 12.20
C GLN A 431 27.51 44.52 12.42
N THR A 432 28.53 45.27 12.85
CA THR A 432 29.76 44.87 13.54
C THR A 432 30.88 44.23 12.72
N ASP A 433 31.66 45.09 12.05
CA ASP A 433 33.12 45.02 12.10
C ASP A 433 33.58 45.81 13.34
N ASP A 434 34.28 45.15 14.26
CA ASP A 434 35.36 45.71 15.09
C ASP A 434 35.82 44.67 16.13
N ASN A 435 36.92 43.96 15.83
CA ASN A 435 38.13 43.95 16.69
C ASN A 435 39.15 42.90 16.24
N LYS A 436 40.31 43.41 15.83
CA LYS A 436 41.61 42.71 15.87
C LYS A 436 42.01 42.51 17.33
N THR A 437 42.45 41.32 17.75
CA THR A 437 43.78 41.12 18.39
C THR A 437 44.09 39.66 18.73
N SER A 438 45.37 39.32 18.50
CA SER A 438 46.23 38.54 19.39
C SER A 438 46.08 37.02 19.50
N SER A 439 47.01 36.37 18.81
CA SER A 439 47.67 35.11 19.18
C SER A 439 48.10 35.07 20.66
N SER A 440 47.77 34.00 21.36
CA SER A 440 48.56 33.53 22.50
C SER A 440 48.49 32.00 22.63
N ASN A 441 49.64 31.44 22.99
CA ASN A 441 49.97 30.02 23.04
C ASN A 441 49.22 29.26 24.13
N LEU A 442 48.87 28.00 23.85
CA LEU A 442 48.51 26.99 24.86
C LEU A 442 49.46 25.78 24.73
N PRO A 443 49.99 25.24 25.84
CA PRO A 443 50.93 24.12 25.85
C PRO A 443 50.21 22.77 25.68
N PRO A 444 50.94 21.68 25.35
CA PRO A 444 50.33 20.39 25.06
C PRO A 444 49.97 19.68 26.37
N MET A 445 48.71 19.23 26.50
CA MET A 445 48.30 18.33 27.59
C MET A 445 47.72 17.03 27.04
N GLY A 446 48.45 15.95 27.34
CA GLY A 446 47.92 14.76 27.99
C GLY A 446 46.83 13.98 27.25
N ALA A 447 47.24 12.92 26.56
CA ALA A 447 46.37 11.81 26.20
C ALA A 447 45.69 11.26 27.46
N THR A 448 44.43 11.62 27.66
CA THR A 448 43.56 11.02 28.68
C THR A 448 42.51 10.22 27.92
N SER A 449 42.67 8.91 27.93
CA SER A 449 41.75 7.96 27.33
C SER A 449 40.38 8.06 28.03
N VAL A 450 39.44 8.76 27.40
CA VAL A 450 38.03 8.69 27.77
C VAL A 450 37.54 7.29 27.36
N PRO A 451 37.08 6.44 28.29
CA PRO A 451 36.57 5.13 27.92
C PRO A 451 35.32 5.34 27.05
N ARG A 452 35.41 4.83 25.82
CA ARG A 452 34.30 4.72 24.89
C ARG A 452 33.20 3.92 25.59
N LYS A 453 32.18 4.59 26.12
CA LYS A 453 30.92 3.94 26.48
C LYS A 453 30.36 3.41 25.16
N GLU A 454 30.67 2.16 24.87
CA GLU A 454 29.87 1.34 23.99
C GLU A 454 28.46 1.35 24.59
N THR A 455 27.59 2.20 24.06
CA THR A 455 26.15 1.97 24.19
C THR A 455 25.84 0.77 23.31
N ARG A 456 26.28 -0.40 23.77
CA ARG A 456 25.76 -1.69 23.33
C ARG A 456 24.30 -1.63 23.72
N SER A 457 23.44 -1.33 22.75
CA SER A 457 22.02 -1.63 22.84
C SER A 457 21.95 -3.06 23.36
N GLN A 458 21.59 -3.21 24.63
CA GLN A 458 21.30 -4.51 25.20
C GLN A 458 20.16 -5.05 24.34
N GLU A 459 20.48 -5.94 23.42
CA GLU A 459 19.51 -6.90 22.91
C GLU A 459 19.01 -7.62 24.16
N VAL A 460 17.90 -7.14 24.71
CA VAL A 460 17.10 -7.91 25.65
C VAL A 460 16.78 -9.18 24.87
N ARG A 461 17.46 -10.28 25.21
CA ARG A 461 17.04 -11.63 24.80
C ARG A 461 15.63 -11.79 25.36
N GLN A 462 14.63 -11.40 24.58
CA GLN A 462 13.24 -11.69 24.91
C GLN A 462 13.15 -13.21 24.92
N ASN A 463 12.83 -13.76 26.08
CA ASN A 463 12.51 -15.17 26.16
C ASN A 463 11.35 -15.43 25.18
N PRO A 464 11.54 -16.23 24.11
CA PRO A 464 10.50 -16.47 23.11
C PRO A 464 9.26 -17.14 23.72
N ASP A 465 9.37 -17.68 24.94
CA ASP A 465 8.28 -18.28 25.70
C ASP A 465 7.69 -17.34 26.77
N ALA A 466 8.12 -16.08 26.85
CA ALA A 466 7.60 -15.12 27.84
C ALA A 466 6.08 -14.94 27.74
N TRP A 467 5.51 -15.12 26.54
CA TRP A 467 4.06 -15.08 26.32
C TRP A 467 3.30 -16.19 27.06
N GLN A 468 3.92 -17.35 27.33
CA GLN A 468 3.25 -18.48 27.99
C GLN A 468 2.85 -18.15 29.44
N SER A 469 3.58 -17.25 30.09
CA SER A 469 3.32 -16.82 31.47
C SER A 469 2.16 -15.82 31.58
N LYS A 470 1.81 -15.18 30.47
CA LYS A 470 0.78 -14.14 30.39
C LYS A 470 -0.55 -14.75 29.96
N GLU A 471 -1.63 -14.23 30.51
CA GLU A 471 -2.99 -14.61 30.13
C GLU A 471 -3.44 -13.75 28.95
N TYR A 472 -3.84 -14.40 27.87
CA TYR A 472 -4.38 -13.74 26.68
C TYR A 472 -5.70 -14.43 26.32
N PHE A 473 -6.76 -13.66 26.08
CA PHE A 473 -8.08 -14.19 25.73
C PHE A 473 -8.69 -15.13 26.79
N GLY A 474 -8.30 -14.99 28.07
CA GLY A 474 -8.70 -15.93 29.13
C GLY A 474 -8.00 -17.29 29.05
N LEU A 475 -6.97 -17.40 28.20
CA LEU A 475 -6.15 -18.59 28.02
C LEU A 475 -4.75 -18.32 28.58
N LYS A 476 -4.19 -19.32 29.27
CA LYS A 476 -2.85 -19.24 29.87
C LYS A 476 -2.02 -20.44 29.42
N GLY A 477 -0.78 -20.20 29.00
CA GLY A 477 0.14 -21.25 28.55
C GLY A 477 -0.17 -21.82 27.16
N LYS A 478 0.39 -23.00 26.88
CA LYS A 478 0.13 -23.75 25.63
C LYS A 478 -1.22 -24.46 25.72
N GLY A 479 -2.13 -24.16 24.79
CA GLY A 479 -3.35 -24.93 24.58
C GLY A 479 -3.07 -26.16 23.70
N ILE A 480 -3.71 -27.28 24.01
CA ILE A 480 -3.77 -28.43 23.09
C ILE A 480 -5.04 -28.25 22.26
N ILE A 481 -4.92 -28.36 20.94
CA ILE A 481 -6.07 -28.38 20.04
C ILE A 481 -6.91 -29.59 20.45
N LYS A 482 -8.17 -29.35 20.83
CA LYS A 482 -9.04 -30.44 21.28
C LYS A 482 -9.33 -31.39 20.13
N GLU A 483 -9.60 -32.64 20.44
CA GLU A 483 -9.84 -33.69 19.43
C GLU A 483 -11.03 -33.33 18.52
N ASP A 484 -12.08 -32.69 19.06
CA ASP A 484 -13.22 -32.19 18.30
C ASP A 484 -12.88 -31.03 17.36
N GLU A 485 -11.85 -30.24 17.68
CA GLU A 485 -11.32 -29.19 16.81
C GLU A 485 -10.40 -29.77 15.74
N ILE A 486 -9.58 -30.77 16.08
CA ILE A 486 -8.77 -31.52 15.10
C ILE A 486 -9.70 -32.18 14.07
N GLU A 487 -10.73 -32.89 14.51
CA GLU A 487 -11.71 -33.53 13.63
C GLU A 487 -12.41 -32.50 12.72
N PHE A 488 -12.81 -31.35 13.28
CA PHE A 488 -13.38 -30.25 12.49
C PHE A 488 -12.44 -29.79 11.36
N TRP A 489 -11.14 -29.58 11.65
CA TRP A 489 -10.19 -29.18 10.61
C TRP A 489 -9.90 -30.30 9.61
N GLN A 490 -9.82 -31.55 10.07
CA GLN A 490 -9.60 -32.73 9.21
C GLN A 490 -10.76 -32.99 8.24
N GLU A 491 -12.00 -32.71 8.65
CA GLU A 491 -13.15 -32.76 7.74
C GLU A 491 -13.18 -31.58 6.76
N LEU A 492 -12.77 -30.39 7.22
CA LEU A 492 -12.88 -29.15 6.45
C LEU A 492 -11.79 -29.04 5.37
N LEU A 493 -10.56 -29.47 5.68
CA LEU A 493 -9.41 -29.39 4.77
C LEU A 493 -9.67 -30.10 3.41
N PRO A 494 -10.17 -31.35 3.35
CA PRO A 494 -10.42 -32.05 2.09
C PRO A 494 -11.54 -31.45 1.25
N VAL A 495 -12.58 -30.90 1.89
CA VAL A 495 -13.75 -30.36 1.20
C VAL A 495 -13.45 -28.99 0.58
N TYR A 496 -12.60 -28.20 1.24
CA TYR A 496 -12.47 -26.78 0.95
C TYR A 496 -11.07 -26.36 0.49
N LEU A 497 -10.01 -27.08 0.86
CA LEU A 497 -8.62 -26.69 0.62
C LEU A 497 -7.85 -27.61 -0.33
N ILE A 498 -8.40 -28.79 -0.69
CA ILE A 498 -7.84 -29.60 -1.78
C ILE A 498 -8.29 -28.98 -3.11
N PRO A 499 -7.35 -28.66 -4.03
CA PRO A 499 -7.72 -28.21 -5.37
C PRO A 499 -8.68 -29.20 -5.99
N ILE A 500 -9.85 -28.73 -6.45
CA ILE A 500 -10.76 -29.58 -7.22
C ILE A 500 -9.99 -29.97 -8.48
N ASN A 501 -9.51 -31.22 -8.53
CA ASN A 501 -9.02 -31.79 -9.77
C ASN A 501 -10.17 -31.68 -10.77
N GLU A 502 -10.02 -30.78 -11.74
CA GLU A 502 -11.05 -30.52 -12.72
C GLU A 502 -11.42 -31.84 -13.40
N ASP A 503 -12.60 -32.34 -13.07
CA ASP A 503 -13.14 -33.51 -13.72
C ASP A 503 -13.35 -33.18 -15.20
N LYS A 504 -12.46 -33.69 -16.06
CA LYS A 504 -12.43 -33.45 -17.51
C LYS A 504 -13.81 -33.68 -18.17
N GLN A 505 -14.69 -34.45 -17.52
CA GLN A 505 -16.06 -34.68 -17.97
C GLN A 505 -16.98 -33.45 -17.84
N LYS A 506 -16.81 -32.58 -16.82
CA LYS A 506 -17.62 -31.35 -16.67
C LYS A 506 -17.33 -30.33 -17.77
N LYS A 507 -16.07 -30.19 -18.20
CA LYS A 507 -15.69 -29.32 -19.34
C LYS A 507 -16.31 -29.76 -20.68
N ARG A 508 -16.56 -31.06 -20.88
CA ARG A 508 -17.20 -31.57 -22.10
C ARG A 508 -18.70 -31.26 -22.18
N LYS A 509 -19.39 -31.09 -21.04
CA LYS A 509 -20.82 -30.72 -21.02
C LYS A 509 -21.07 -29.25 -21.33
N PHE A 510 -20.18 -28.34 -20.92
CA PHE A 510 -20.31 -26.90 -21.24
C PHE A 510 -19.92 -26.54 -22.68
N LYS A 511 -19.16 -27.38 -23.39
CA LYS A 511 -18.82 -27.17 -24.81
C LYS A 511 -19.85 -27.72 -25.80
N LYS A 512 -20.96 -28.29 -25.32
CA LYS A 512 -21.99 -28.92 -26.19
C LYS A 512 -23.40 -28.32 -26.07
N ASN A 513 -23.57 -27.21 -25.35
CA ASN A 513 -24.82 -26.45 -25.34
C ASN A 513 -24.61 -25.04 -25.84
#